data_AF-A0A6S6TEX1-F1
#
_entry.id   AF-A0A6S6TEX1-F1
#
_cell.length_a   1.000
_cell.length_b   1.000
_cell.length_c   1.000
_cell.angle_alpha   90.00
_cell.angle_beta   90.00
_cell.angle_gamma   90.00
#
_symmetry.space_group_name_H-M   'P 1'
#
loop_
_entity.id
_entity.type
_entity.pdbx_description
1 polymer ?
#
loop_
_entity_poly.entity_id
_entity_poly.type
_entity_poly.pdbx_seq_one_letter_code
_entity_poly.pdbx_strand_id
1 'polypeptide(L)'
;TQQVDGKDIVNPLNQEVVTIRGRPPGEFIVNVHYYKSQDQLAVPVTIYLAEVNPTLKVLHYATLDLKKEGEEKTAVRFTLNSQGKVENINTLQTSLVGDP
;
A
#
# COMPACT_ATOMS: atom_id res chain seq x y z
N THR A 1 20.58 -1.71 2.92
CA THR A 1 21.24 -0.92 3.99
C THR A 1 21.32 0.52 3.53
N GLN A 2 21.10 1.47 4.43
CA GLN A 2 21.31 2.89 4.13
C GLN A 2 22.58 3.33 4.85
N GLN A 3 23.44 4.09 4.16
CA GLN A 3 24.54 4.79 4.81
C GLN A 3 24.05 6.14 5.31
N VAL A 4 24.18 6.35 6.62
CA VAL A 4 24.00 7.66 7.27
C VAL A 4 25.27 7.92 8.07
N ASP A 5 25.93 9.05 7.81
CA ASP A 5 27.20 9.43 8.45
C ASP A 5 28.30 8.35 8.39
N GLY A 6 28.40 7.62 7.27
CA GLY A 6 29.42 6.59 7.06
C GLY A 6 29.20 5.30 7.85
N LYS A 7 28.07 5.16 8.55
CA LYS A 7 27.66 3.95 9.25
C LYS A 7 26.53 3.26 8.48
N ASP A 8 26.67 1.95 8.28
CA ASP A 8 25.58 1.14 7.75
C ASP A 8 24.49 1.00 8.82
N ILE A 9 23.32 1.58 8.55
CA ILE A 9 22.12 1.40 9.36
C ILE A 9 21.22 0.40 8.62
N VAL A 10 20.92 -0.71 9.29
CA VAL A 10 19.88 -1.65 8.87
C VAL A 10 18.55 -1.06 9.34
N ASN A 11 17.68 -0.66 8.41
CA ASN A 11 16.31 -0.32 8.75
C ASN A 11 15.55 -1.64 9.04
N PRO A 12 15.11 -1.90 10.28
CA PRO A 12 14.37 -3.11 10.59
C PRO A 12 12.96 -3.11 9.97
N LEU A 13 12.45 -1.94 9.56
CA LEU A 13 11.11 -1.79 9.01
C LEU A 13 11.15 -1.92 7.49
N ASN A 14 10.64 -3.04 6.96
CA ASN A 14 10.26 -3.14 5.56
C ASN A 14 8.92 -2.41 5.35
N GLN A 15 8.98 -1.08 5.29
CA GLN A 15 7.83 -0.20 5.24
C GLN A 15 7.97 0.82 4.12
N GLU A 16 6.88 1.03 3.39
CA GLU A 16 6.72 2.12 2.44
C GLU A 16 5.56 3.02 2.89
N VAL A 17 5.76 4.34 2.79
CA VAL A 17 4.73 5.34 3.12
C VAL A 17 4.53 6.24 1.92
N VAL A 18 3.34 6.18 1.34
CA VAL A 18 2.92 7.05 0.23
C VAL A 18 2.00 8.13 0.77
N THR A 19 2.31 9.39 0.46
CA THR A 19 1.47 10.53 0.84
C THR A 19 0.89 11.17 -0.41
N ILE A 20 -0.44 11.28 -0.47
CA ILE A 20 -1.13 12.06 -1.50
C ILE A 20 -1.21 13.51 -1.01
N ARG A 21 -0.53 14.43 -1.71
CA ARG A 21 -0.58 15.87 -1.40
C ARG A 21 -1.75 16.52 -2.11
N GLY A 22 -2.50 17.34 -1.39
CA GLY A 22 -3.78 17.88 -1.88
C GLY A 22 -4.88 16.83 -1.79
N ARG A 23 -6.01 17.09 -2.46
CA ARG A 23 -7.14 16.15 -2.52
C ARG A 23 -7.71 16.07 -3.94
N PRO A 24 -6.91 15.59 -4.92
CA PRO A 24 -7.36 15.48 -6.29
C PRO A 24 -8.51 14.47 -6.38
N PRO A 25 -9.65 14.84 -6.97
CA PRO A 25 -10.77 13.92 -7.14
C PRO A 25 -10.38 12.78 -8.10
N GLY A 26 -10.81 11.56 -7.78
CA GLY A 26 -10.49 10.40 -8.60
C GLY A 26 -10.52 9.09 -7.83
N GLU A 27 -10.27 8.01 -8.56
CA GLU A 27 -10.14 6.67 -8.00
C GLU A 27 -8.67 6.34 -7.72
N PHE A 28 -8.43 5.75 -6.55
CA PHE A 28 -7.14 5.32 -6.08
C PHE A 28 -7.19 3.82 -5.80
N ILE A 29 -6.27 3.08 -6.40
CA ILE A 29 -6.16 1.63 -6.25
C ILE A 29 -4.74 1.36 -5.77
N VAL A 30 -4.61 0.70 -4.63
CA VAL A 30 -3.33 0.28 -4.06
C VAL A 30 -3.24 -1.22 -4.17
N ASN A 31 -2.28 -1.68 -4.97
CA ASN A 31 -1.96 -3.09 -5.10
C ASN A 31 -0.65 -3.41 -4.39
N VAL A 32 -0.55 -4.64 -3.89
CA VAL A 32 0.69 -5.25 -3.43
C VAL A 32 1.02 -6.42 -4.33
N HIS A 33 2.26 -6.49 -4.78
CA HIS A 33 2.72 -7.48 -5.74
C HIS A 33 3.91 -8.25 -5.18
N TYR A 34 3.75 -9.57 -5.07
CA TYR A 34 4.85 -10.48 -4.76
C TYR A 34 5.68 -10.70 -6.03
N TYR A 35 6.59 -9.78 -6.31
CA TYR A 35 7.39 -9.86 -7.54
C TYR A 35 8.38 -11.03 -7.57
N LYS A 36 9.17 -11.21 -6.50
CA LYS A 36 10.25 -12.22 -6.42
C LYS A 36 10.66 -12.52 -4.98
N SER A 37 11.07 -13.75 -4.69
CA SER A 37 11.69 -14.19 -3.43
C SER A 37 12.78 -15.23 -3.67
N GLN A 38 13.65 -15.42 -2.67
CA GLN A 38 14.62 -16.50 -2.61
C GLN A 38 14.10 -17.72 -1.84
N ASP A 39 13.25 -17.51 -0.85
CA ASP A 39 12.75 -18.55 0.07
C ASP A 39 11.36 -19.09 -0.30
N GLN A 40 10.65 -18.40 -1.21
CA GLN A 40 9.30 -18.73 -1.67
C GLN A 40 8.27 -18.84 -0.53
N LEU A 41 8.53 -18.19 0.60
CA LEU A 41 7.61 -18.17 1.73
C LEU A 41 6.49 -17.15 1.52
N ALA A 42 5.36 -17.36 2.21
CA ALA A 42 4.29 -16.41 2.22
C ALA A 42 4.71 -15.11 2.94
N VAL A 43 4.37 -13.97 2.36
CA VAL A 43 4.72 -12.64 2.87
C VAL A 43 3.43 -11.97 3.36
N PRO A 44 3.24 -11.83 4.68
CA PRO A 44 2.16 -11.01 5.22
C PRO A 44 2.48 -9.53 5.02
N VAL A 45 1.58 -8.79 4.37
CA VAL A 45 1.71 -7.34 4.15
C VAL A 45 0.57 -6.64 4.86
N THR A 46 0.90 -5.73 5.77
CA THR A 46 -0.08 -4.87 6.44
C THR A 46 -0.12 -3.50 5.76
N ILE A 47 -1.34 -3.04 5.46
CA ILE A 47 -1.60 -1.75 4.84
C ILE A 47 -2.63 -1.01 5.68
N TYR A 48 -2.44 0.30 5.83
CA TYR A 48 -3.47 1.19 6.35
C TYR A 48 -3.61 2.44 5.49
N LEU A 49 -4.85 2.90 5.32
CA LEU A 49 -5.18 4.20 4.75
C LEU A 49 -5.56 5.12 5.90
N ALA A 50 -4.89 6.27 6.02
CA ALA A 50 -5.21 7.26 7.04
C ALA A 50 -5.32 8.67 6.46
N GLU A 51 -6.33 9.41 6.91
CA GLU A 51 -6.40 10.86 6.75
C GLU A 51 -5.57 11.50 7.88
N VAL A 52 -4.68 12.42 7.55
CA VAL A 52 -3.72 13.01 8.51
C VAL A 52 -4.14 14.37 9.07
N ASN A 53 -5.18 15.01 8.52
CA ASN A 53 -5.60 16.38 8.86
C ASN A 53 -7.12 16.44 9.10
N PRO A 54 -7.63 16.93 10.26
CA PRO A 54 -6.92 17.56 11.40
C PRO A 54 -6.31 16.59 12.42
N THR A 55 -6.65 15.31 12.38
CA THR A 55 -6.09 14.26 13.24
C THR A 55 -5.88 12.99 12.41
N LEU A 56 -4.94 12.14 12.81
CA LEU A 56 -4.76 10.83 12.18
C LEU A 56 -6.03 9.98 12.36
N LYS A 57 -6.74 9.72 11.27
CA LYS A 57 -7.93 8.88 11.23
C LYS A 57 -7.68 7.73 10.28
N VAL A 58 -7.54 6.52 10.82
CA VAL A 58 -7.45 5.29 10.02
C VAL A 58 -8.81 5.01 9.40
N LEU A 59 -8.86 4.97 8.08
CA LEU A 59 -10.06 4.70 7.29
C LEU A 59 -10.14 3.25 6.82
N HIS A 60 -8.99 2.62 6.63
CA HIS A 60 -8.88 1.22 6.24
C HIS A 60 -7.64 0.61 6.86
N TYR A 61 -7.73 -0.66 7.24
CA TYR A 61 -6.62 -1.45 7.75
C TYR A 61 -6.83 -2.89 7.29
N ALA A 62 -5.81 -3.49 6.70
CA ALA A 62 -5.84 -4.87 6.26
C ALA A 62 -4.47 -5.51 6.37
N THR A 63 -4.47 -6.83 6.56
CA THR A 63 -3.29 -7.68 6.34
C THR A 63 -3.62 -8.63 5.20
N LEU A 64 -2.75 -8.67 4.20
CA LEU A 64 -2.84 -9.56 3.05
C LEU A 64 -1.68 -10.54 3.07
N ASP A 65 -1.98 -11.83 2.94
CA ASP A 65 -0.95 -12.84 2.74
C ASP A 65 -0.71 -13.04 1.25
N LEU A 66 0.47 -12.67 0.77
CA LEU A 66 0.94 -13.01 -0.57
C LEU A 66 1.68 -14.34 -0.50
N LYS A 67 1.18 -15.36 -1.18
CA LYS A 67 1.58 -16.77 -1.03
C LYS A 67 2.61 -17.22 -2.06
N LYS A 68 2.70 -16.55 -3.22
CA LYS A 68 3.59 -16.96 -4.31
C LYS A 68 4.03 -15.79 -5.18
N GLU A 69 5.17 -15.95 -5.85
CA GLU A 69 5.64 -15.00 -6.86
C GLU A 69 4.61 -14.78 -7.98
N GLY A 70 4.55 -13.56 -8.48
CA GLY A 70 3.55 -13.09 -9.45
C GLY A 70 2.18 -12.81 -8.86
N GLU A 71 1.92 -13.09 -7.57
CA GLU A 71 0.63 -12.77 -6.95
C GLU A 71 0.50 -11.27 -6.72
N GLU A 72 -0.54 -10.67 -7.31
CA GLU A 72 -0.94 -9.29 -7.10
C GLU A 72 -2.29 -9.24 -6.38
N LYS A 73 -2.40 -8.41 -5.34
CA LYS A 73 -3.66 -8.18 -4.62
C LYS A 73 -3.96 -6.69 -4.50
N THR A 74 -5.21 -6.33 -4.72
CA THR A 74 -5.70 -5.00 -4.35
C THR A 74 -5.91 -4.91 -2.84
N ALA A 75 -5.03 -4.15 -2.18
CA ALA A 75 -5.06 -3.90 -0.75
C ALA A 75 -6.19 -2.95 -0.35
N VAL A 76 -6.34 -1.86 -1.10
CA VAL A 76 -7.42 -0.90 -0.90
C VAL A 76 -7.72 -0.18 -2.20
N ARG A 77 -9.02 -0.02 -2.46
CA ARG A 77 -9.55 0.84 -3.52
C ARG A 77 -10.47 1.85 -2.88
N PHE A 78 -10.32 3.12 -3.23
CA PHE A 78 -11.14 4.21 -2.68
C PHE A 78 -11.29 5.34 -3.70
N THR A 79 -12.27 6.20 -3.48
CA THR A 79 -12.51 7.40 -4.28
C THR A 79 -12.30 8.64 -3.43
N LEU A 80 -11.62 9.64 -3.95
CA LEU A 80 -11.71 11.01 -3.44
C LEU A 80 -12.75 11.76 -4.26
N ASN A 81 -13.78 12.29 -3.58
CA ASN A 81 -14.77 13.12 -4.26
C ASN A 81 -14.27 14.55 -4.49
N SER A 82 -15.08 15.40 -5.13
CA SER A 82 -14.71 16.80 -5.46
C SER A 82 -14.44 17.67 -4.23
N GLN A 83 -14.94 17.29 -3.05
CA GLN A 83 -14.69 17.95 -1.77
C GLN A 83 -13.47 17.35 -1.04
N GLY A 84 -12.84 16.34 -1.63
CA GLY A 84 -11.69 15.65 -1.07
C GLY A 84 -12.02 14.72 0.09
N LYS A 85 -13.27 14.26 0.21
CA LYS A 85 -13.67 13.24 1.17
C LYS A 85 -13.44 11.86 0.57
N VAL A 86 -12.91 10.94 1.37
CA VAL A 86 -12.74 9.53 1.01
C VAL A 86 -14.09 8.79 1.06
N GLU A 87 -14.44 8.10 -0.01
CA GLU A 87 -15.67 7.31 -0.18
C GLU A 87 -15.37 6.00 -0.93
N ASN A 88 -16.35 5.10 -0.99
CA ASN A 88 -16.28 3.82 -1.72
C ASN A 88 -15.06 2.94 -1.38
N ILE A 89 -14.67 2.89 -0.10
CA ILE A 89 -13.57 2.02 0.34
C ILE A 89 -13.96 0.55 0.15
N ASN A 90 -13.18 -0.18 -0.65
CA ASN A 90 -13.39 -1.59 -0.93
C ASN A 90 -12.07 -2.29 -1.32
N THR A 91 -12.12 -3.57 -1.62
CA THR A 91 -10.96 -4.40 -2.03
C THR A 91 -11.26 -5.15 -3.32
N LEU A 92 -12.06 -4.57 -4.22
CA LEU A 92 -12.34 -5.17 -5.51
C LEU A 92 -11.03 -5.26 -6.31
N GLN A 93 -10.67 -6.48 -6.70
CA GLN A 93 -9.43 -6.76 -7.40
C GLN A 93 -9.36 -6.03 -8.76
N THR A 94 -8.25 -5.36 -9.01
CA THR A 94 -7.84 -4.82 -10.31
C THR A 94 -6.38 -5.20 -10.52
N SER A 95 -6.00 -5.75 -11.67
CA SER A 95 -4.58 -5.96 -12.00
C SER A 95 -3.98 -4.66 -12.53
N LEU A 96 -2.79 -4.27 -12.05
CA LEU A 96 -2.04 -3.11 -12.55
C LEU A 96 -0.80 -3.49 -13.34
N VAL A 97 -0.32 -4.73 -13.20
CA VAL A 97 0.84 -5.25 -13.95
C VAL A 97 0.48 -5.87 -15.30
N GLY A 98 -0.81 -5.99 -15.63
CA GLY A 98 -1.29 -6.67 -16.84
C GLY A 98 -1.30 -8.20 -16.68
N ASP A 99 -1.92 -8.92 -17.62
CA ASP A 99 -1.74 -10.38 -17.68
C ASP A 99 -0.29 -10.67 -18.15
N PRO A 100 0.40 -11.64 -17.50
CA PRO A 100 1.77 -12.01 -17.89
C PRO A 100 1.87 -12.57 -19.30
#